data_AF-A0A9E5AKD3-F1
#
_entry.id   AF-A0A9E5AKD3-F1
#
_cell.length_a   1.000
_cell.length_b   1.000
_cell.length_c   1.000
_cell.angle_alpha   90.00
_cell.angle_beta   90.00
_cell.angle_gamma   90.00
#
_symmetry.space_group_name_H-M   'P 1'
#
loop_
_entity.id
_entity.type
_entity.pdbx_description
1 polymer ?
#
loop_
_entity_poly.entity_id
_entity_poly.type
_entity_poly.pdbx_seq_one_letter_code
_entity_poly.pdbx_strand_id
1 'polypeptide(L)'
;MGQYQYDNAFFAYTTASNDHSARRVSQWLVATLNPGNVVDFGCAHGAWLAAWQQAGVQQVVGVDGDYVQRAALRIDASSFLAHDLAQPIDLGRRFELVQSVEVGEHLPQTAAADFVQTLCRHGDVVLFSAAPPGQGGEHHINEQPYEYWRDLFVRQGYACFDCVRPQLRGDRDVAPWYRYNLFLYVKLDKVAALPPAITATRIADGGLMPDIAPLAYKVRKAAVRALPSAVADQLARLKARWQRSG
;
A
#
# COMPACT_ATOMS: atom_id res chain seq x y z
N MET A 1 -34.18 14.71 10.75
CA MET A 1 -33.24 15.73 10.23
C MET A 1 -31.82 15.21 10.48
N GLY A 2 -30.97 14.86 9.52
CA GLY A 2 -31.13 14.69 8.07
C GLY A 2 -30.36 13.43 7.65
N GLN A 3 -30.99 12.61 6.80
CA GLN A 3 -30.35 11.48 6.14
C GLN A 3 -29.47 12.04 5.01
N TYR A 4 -28.16 12.06 5.19
CA TYR A 4 -27.24 12.24 4.07
C TYR A 4 -27.13 10.91 3.32
N GLN A 5 -27.91 10.75 2.26
CA GLN A 5 -27.70 9.73 1.23
C GLN A 5 -26.39 10.03 0.48
N TYR A 6 -25.41 9.13 0.55
CA TYR A 6 -24.26 9.15 -0.36
C TYR A 6 -24.58 8.38 -1.67
N ASP A 7 -24.67 9.10 -2.77
CA ASP A 7 -25.07 8.53 -4.07
C ASP A 7 -23.93 7.72 -4.74
N ASN A 8 -24.23 6.97 -5.81
CA ASN A 8 -23.33 6.25 -6.71
C ASN A 8 -22.02 6.99 -7.07
N ALA A 9 -22.04 8.32 -7.00
CA ALA A 9 -20.89 9.20 -7.08
C ALA A 9 -19.75 8.85 -6.11
N PHE A 10 -20.02 8.26 -4.92
CA PHE A 10 -18.99 7.89 -3.95
C PHE A 10 -18.19 6.63 -4.33
N PHE A 11 -18.80 5.64 -5.00
CA PHE A 11 -18.09 4.49 -5.59
C PHE A 11 -17.24 4.88 -6.78
N ALA A 12 -17.82 5.69 -7.66
CA ALA A 12 -17.09 6.28 -8.77
C ALA A 12 -15.89 7.08 -8.26
N TYR A 13 -16.06 7.87 -7.19
CA TYR A 13 -15.01 8.65 -6.57
C TYR A 13 -13.90 7.79 -5.94
N THR A 14 -14.24 6.72 -5.20
CA THR A 14 -13.24 5.84 -4.58
C THR A 14 -12.44 5.05 -5.61
N THR A 15 -13.08 4.57 -6.67
CA THR A 15 -12.41 3.91 -7.80
C THR A 15 -11.54 4.90 -8.58
N ALA A 16 -12.05 6.10 -8.88
CA ALA A 16 -11.29 7.15 -9.58
C ALA A 16 -10.10 7.66 -8.75
N SER A 17 -10.26 7.81 -7.43
CA SER A 17 -9.19 8.21 -6.53
C SER A 17 -8.11 7.12 -6.40
N ASN A 18 -8.49 5.84 -6.36
CA ASN A 18 -7.53 4.74 -6.41
C ASN A 18 -6.74 4.75 -7.73
N ASP A 19 -7.45 4.83 -8.86
CA ASP A 19 -6.82 4.87 -10.19
C ASP A 19 -5.91 6.08 -10.37
N HIS A 20 -6.33 7.26 -9.89
CA HIS A 20 -5.50 8.45 -9.89
C HIS A 20 -4.26 8.28 -9.02
N SER A 21 -4.42 7.74 -7.81
CA SER A 21 -3.32 7.48 -6.88
C SER A 21 -2.28 6.54 -7.50
N ALA A 22 -2.74 5.41 -8.05
CA ALA A 22 -1.90 4.43 -8.70
C ALA A 22 -1.14 5.04 -9.89
N ARG A 23 -1.82 5.80 -10.76
CA ARG A 23 -1.18 6.50 -11.90
C ARG A 23 -0.14 7.52 -11.46
N ARG A 24 -0.45 8.34 -10.46
CA ARG A 24 0.48 9.38 -9.97
C ARG A 24 1.75 8.76 -9.41
N VAL A 25 1.62 7.69 -8.63
CA VAL A 25 2.76 6.98 -8.04
C VAL A 25 3.55 6.23 -9.11
N SER A 26 2.88 5.47 -9.99
CA SER A 26 3.55 4.68 -11.03
C SER A 26 4.32 5.57 -12.00
N GLN A 27 3.74 6.68 -12.46
CA GLN A 27 4.43 7.65 -13.34
C GLN A 27 5.70 8.21 -12.71
N TRP A 28 5.63 8.61 -11.43
CA TRP A 28 6.77 9.20 -10.75
C TRP A 28 7.89 8.16 -10.52
N LEU A 29 7.52 6.95 -10.09
CA LEU A 29 8.48 5.87 -9.86
C LEU A 29 9.07 5.33 -11.16
N VAL A 30 8.31 5.22 -12.26
CA VAL A 30 8.88 4.86 -13.58
C VAL A 30 9.87 5.93 -14.03
N ALA A 31 9.53 7.21 -13.92
CA ALA A 31 10.45 8.28 -14.30
C ALA A 31 11.75 8.31 -13.48
N THR A 32 11.74 7.77 -12.26
CA THR A 32 12.86 7.85 -11.32
C THR A 32 13.66 6.55 -11.25
N LEU A 33 13.01 5.39 -11.25
CA LEU A 33 13.61 4.06 -11.10
C LEU A 33 13.58 3.22 -12.38
N ASN A 34 12.66 3.53 -13.30
CA ASN A 34 12.45 2.81 -14.55
C ASN A 34 12.40 1.26 -14.42
N PRO A 35 11.55 0.69 -13.53
CA PRO A 35 11.44 -0.76 -13.41
C PRO A 35 10.77 -1.34 -14.67
N GLY A 36 11.37 -2.37 -15.25
CA GLY A 36 10.83 -3.16 -16.34
C GLY A 36 9.83 -4.23 -15.89
N ASN A 37 9.87 -4.63 -14.62
CA ASN A 37 8.91 -5.58 -14.05
C ASN A 37 8.52 -5.27 -12.59
N VAL A 38 7.25 -5.55 -12.25
CA VAL A 38 6.65 -5.26 -10.93
C VAL A 38 5.89 -6.48 -10.42
N VAL A 39 6.00 -6.78 -9.13
CA VAL A 39 5.06 -7.67 -8.42
C VAL A 39 4.27 -6.89 -7.37
N ASP A 40 2.98 -7.15 -7.25
CA ASP A 40 2.10 -6.52 -6.25
C ASP A 40 1.44 -7.60 -5.38
N PHE A 41 1.82 -7.63 -4.10
CA PHE A 41 1.24 -8.49 -3.08
C PHE A 41 0.07 -7.75 -2.44
N GLY A 42 -1.13 -8.29 -2.53
CA GLY A 42 -2.38 -7.60 -2.19
C GLY A 42 -2.94 -6.79 -3.37
N CYS A 43 -2.78 -7.30 -4.60
CA CYS A 43 -3.11 -6.55 -5.81
C CYS A 43 -4.62 -6.37 -6.08
N ALA A 44 -5.48 -7.05 -5.32
CA ALA A 44 -6.91 -7.18 -5.52
C ALA A 44 -7.23 -7.51 -6.99
N HIS A 45 -8.02 -6.68 -7.66
CA HIS A 45 -8.34 -6.84 -9.07
C HIS A 45 -7.23 -6.33 -10.03
N GLY A 46 -6.05 -5.96 -9.53
CA GLY A 46 -4.91 -5.53 -10.34
C GLY A 46 -4.95 -4.06 -10.80
N ALA A 47 -5.67 -3.19 -10.10
CA ALA A 47 -5.79 -1.76 -10.47
C ALA A 47 -4.42 -1.04 -10.51
N TRP A 48 -3.58 -1.28 -9.50
CA TRP A 48 -2.22 -0.72 -9.45
C TRP A 48 -1.33 -1.29 -10.55
N LEU A 49 -1.38 -2.60 -10.79
CA LEU A 49 -0.63 -3.26 -11.86
C LEU A 49 -1.01 -2.76 -13.26
N ALA A 50 -2.31 -2.49 -13.50
CA ALA A 50 -2.76 -1.85 -14.73
C ALA A 50 -2.15 -0.44 -14.89
N ALA A 51 -2.07 0.34 -13.80
CA ALA A 51 -1.43 1.66 -13.81
C ALA A 51 0.09 1.58 -14.03
N TRP A 52 0.76 0.52 -13.58
CA TRP A 52 2.17 0.24 -13.89
C TRP A 52 2.37 -0.07 -15.37
N GLN A 53 1.53 -0.92 -15.96
CA GLN A 53 1.58 -1.22 -17.39
C GLN A 53 1.35 0.03 -18.25
N GLN A 54 0.37 0.86 -17.87
CA GLN A 54 0.12 2.15 -18.53
C GLN A 54 1.30 3.13 -18.42
N ALA A 55 2.08 3.04 -17.34
CA ALA A 55 3.30 3.82 -17.16
C ALA A 55 4.51 3.26 -17.92
N GLY A 56 4.39 2.10 -18.59
CA GLY A 56 5.44 1.51 -19.42
C GLY A 56 6.12 0.27 -18.85
N VAL A 57 5.69 -0.24 -17.69
CA VAL A 57 6.20 -1.51 -17.13
C VAL A 57 5.78 -2.67 -18.02
N GLN A 58 6.74 -3.51 -18.42
CA GLN A 58 6.51 -4.58 -19.41
C GLN A 58 5.89 -5.84 -18.79
N GLN A 59 6.29 -6.20 -17.58
CA GLN A 59 5.82 -7.41 -16.90
C GLN A 59 5.26 -7.09 -15.53
N VAL A 60 4.06 -7.59 -15.25
CA VAL A 60 3.42 -7.47 -13.94
C VAL A 60 2.99 -8.84 -13.44
N VAL A 61 3.09 -9.03 -12.12
CA VAL A 61 2.53 -10.18 -11.41
C VAL A 61 1.74 -9.69 -10.21
N GLY A 62 0.51 -10.16 -10.08
CA GLY A 62 -0.35 -9.92 -8.92
C GLY A 62 -0.46 -11.16 -8.06
N VAL A 63 -0.38 -10.99 -6.75
CA VAL A 63 -0.66 -12.04 -5.77
C VAL A 63 -1.74 -11.52 -4.82
N ASP A 64 -2.83 -12.26 -4.68
CA ASP A 64 -3.91 -11.96 -3.73
C ASP A 64 -4.70 -13.23 -3.41
N GLY A 65 -5.70 -13.19 -2.53
CA GLY A 65 -6.49 -14.35 -2.14
C GLY A 65 -7.32 -14.96 -3.27
N ASP A 66 -7.76 -16.20 -3.07
CA ASP A 66 -8.64 -16.95 -3.98
C ASP A 66 -10.04 -16.33 -4.15
N TYR A 67 -10.43 -15.44 -3.24
CA TYR A 67 -11.67 -14.66 -3.30
C TYR A 67 -11.71 -13.66 -4.45
N VAL A 68 -10.57 -13.32 -5.07
CA VAL A 68 -10.53 -12.38 -6.21
C VAL A 68 -11.15 -13.04 -7.45
N GLN A 69 -12.17 -12.39 -7.99
CA GLN A 69 -12.87 -12.88 -9.17
C GLN A 69 -12.01 -12.68 -10.42
N ARG A 70 -11.60 -13.78 -11.05
CA ARG A 70 -10.73 -13.76 -12.24
C ARG A 70 -11.31 -12.95 -13.40
N ALA A 71 -12.63 -12.95 -13.57
CA ALA A 71 -13.31 -12.19 -14.61
C ALA A 71 -13.27 -10.66 -14.40
N ALA A 72 -12.97 -10.20 -13.18
CA ALA A 72 -12.88 -8.78 -12.83
C ALA A 72 -11.43 -8.25 -12.83
N LEU A 73 -10.44 -9.09 -13.19
CA LEU A 73 -9.05 -8.68 -13.25
C LEU A 73 -8.83 -7.60 -14.31
N ARG A 74 -8.03 -6.59 -13.95
CA ARG A 74 -7.59 -5.49 -14.81
C ARG A 74 -6.23 -5.74 -15.47
N ILE A 75 -5.70 -6.94 -15.26
CA ILE A 75 -4.46 -7.47 -15.84
C ILE A 75 -4.76 -8.83 -16.48
N ASP A 76 -3.82 -9.35 -17.24
CA ASP A 76 -3.94 -10.71 -17.78
C ASP A 76 -4.11 -11.75 -16.65
N ALA A 77 -5.04 -12.69 -16.81
CA ALA A 77 -5.32 -13.70 -15.79
C ALA A 77 -4.10 -14.61 -15.51
N SER A 78 -3.21 -14.80 -16.49
CA SER A 78 -1.94 -15.53 -16.34
C SER A 78 -0.90 -14.77 -15.50
N SER A 79 -1.08 -13.46 -15.33
CA SER A 79 -0.28 -12.61 -14.44
C SER A 79 -0.80 -12.58 -13.00
N PHE A 80 -1.86 -13.31 -12.66
CA PHE A 80 -2.39 -13.37 -11.29
C PHE A 80 -2.23 -14.74 -10.65
N LEU A 81 -1.73 -14.75 -9.42
CA LEU A 81 -1.65 -15.92 -8.55
C LEU A 81 -2.54 -15.76 -7.32
N ALA A 82 -3.38 -16.77 -7.06
CA ALA A 82 -4.15 -16.83 -5.83
C ALA A 82 -3.28 -17.42 -4.70
N HIS A 83 -3.12 -16.71 -3.59
CA HIS A 83 -2.35 -17.17 -2.43
C HIS A 83 -2.78 -16.42 -1.15
N ASP A 84 -2.76 -17.11 -0.01
CA ASP A 84 -2.94 -16.48 1.29
C ASP A 84 -1.67 -15.71 1.70
N LEU A 85 -1.74 -14.38 1.70
CA LEU A 85 -0.62 -13.50 2.04
C LEU A 85 -0.18 -13.58 3.51
N ALA A 86 -0.97 -14.21 4.38
CA ALA A 86 -0.53 -14.55 5.74
C ALA A 86 0.44 -15.76 5.76
N GLN A 87 0.60 -16.46 4.63
CA GLN A 87 1.53 -17.56 4.46
C GLN A 87 2.70 -17.18 3.54
N PRO A 88 3.92 -17.63 3.83
CA PRO A 88 5.06 -17.44 2.94
C PRO A 88 4.79 -17.98 1.52
N ILE A 89 5.37 -17.32 0.53
CA ILE A 89 5.36 -17.78 -0.87
C ILE A 89 6.72 -17.54 -1.51
N ASP A 90 7.08 -18.40 -2.47
CA ASP A 90 8.21 -18.20 -3.35
C ASP A 90 7.75 -18.27 -4.80
N LEU A 91 7.86 -17.15 -5.53
CA LEU A 91 7.51 -17.08 -6.95
C LEU A 91 8.61 -17.64 -7.85
N GLY A 92 9.75 -18.06 -7.29
CA GLY A 92 10.89 -18.62 -8.05
C GLY A 92 11.64 -17.58 -8.90
N ARG A 93 11.32 -16.29 -8.73
CA ARG A 93 11.95 -15.18 -9.44
C ARG A 93 11.97 -13.92 -8.58
N ARG A 94 12.86 -12.99 -8.93
CA ARG A 94 12.91 -11.63 -8.36
C ARG A 94 12.33 -10.62 -9.35
N PHE A 95 12.00 -9.45 -8.83
CA PHE A 95 11.43 -8.31 -9.52
C PHE A 95 12.25 -7.06 -9.26
N GLU A 96 12.20 -6.13 -10.20
CA GLU A 96 12.90 -4.84 -10.10
C GLU A 96 12.18 -3.89 -9.15
N LEU A 97 10.87 -4.05 -8.99
CA LEU A 97 10.08 -3.41 -7.93
C LEU A 97 9.08 -4.41 -7.34
N VAL A 98 9.10 -4.53 -6.03
CA VAL A 98 8.06 -5.21 -5.25
C VAL A 98 7.13 -4.17 -4.67
N GLN A 99 5.83 -4.43 -4.69
CA GLN A 99 4.80 -3.56 -4.15
C GLN A 99 3.91 -4.32 -3.16
N SER A 100 3.51 -3.65 -2.08
CA SER A 100 2.42 -4.05 -1.19
C SER A 100 1.85 -2.81 -0.52
N VAL A 101 0.66 -2.36 -0.90
CA VAL A 101 0.11 -1.06 -0.49
C VAL A 101 -1.26 -1.26 0.17
N GLU A 102 -1.39 -0.85 1.45
CA GLU A 102 -2.59 -1.03 2.29
C GLU A 102 -2.98 -2.52 2.42
N VAL A 103 -2.03 -3.33 2.88
CA VAL A 103 -2.18 -4.79 3.02
C VAL A 103 -1.82 -5.28 4.42
N GLY A 104 -0.70 -4.79 4.98
CA GLY A 104 -0.15 -5.31 6.22
C GLY A 104 -1.10 -5.21 7.43
N GLU A 105 -2.03 -4.26 7.41
CA GLU A 105 -3.06 -4.06 8.42
C GLU A 105 -4.17 -5.11 8.42
N HIS A 106 -4.34 -5.83 7.31
CA HIS A 106 -5.33 -6.91 7.17
C HIS A 106 -4.76 -8.27 7.58
N LEU A 107 -3.44 -8.39 7.70
CA LEU A 107 -2.76 -9.63 8.08
C LEU A 107 -2.67 -9.76 9.60
N PRO A 108 -2.72 -10.98 10.17
CA PRO A 108 -2.40 -11.18 11.58
C PRO A 108 -1.01 -10.62 11.90
N GLN A 109 -0.85 -9.96 13.06
CA GLN A 109 0.45 -9.42 13.48
C GLN A 109 1.55 -10.50 13.52
N THR A 110 1.18 -11.75 13.81
CA THR A 110 2.09 -12.91 13.81
C THR A 110 2.66 -13.24 12.44
N ALA A 111 1.97 -12.87 11.35
CA ALA A 111 2.43 -13.09 9.97
C ALA A 111 3.26 -11.91 9.42
N ALA A 112 3.30 -10.77 10.11
CA ALA A 112 3.93 -9.54 9.59
C ALA A 112 5.42 -9.71 9.25
N ALA A 113 6.18 -10.44 10.08
CA ALA A 113 7.60 -10.67 9.84
C ALA A 113 7.84 -11.55 8.60
N ASP A 114 7.08 -12.62 8.46
CA ASP A 114 7.15 -13.55 7.32
C ASP A 114 6.67 -12.87 6.03
N PHE A 115 5.67 -11.99 6.13
CA PHE A 115 5.20 -11.18 5.01
C PHE A 115 6.29 -10.22 4.53
N VAL A 116 6.93 -9.46 5.42
CA VAL A 116 8.04 -8.58 5.04
C VAL A 116 9.20 -9.38 4.47
N GLN A 117 9.51 -10.55 5.03
CA GLN A 117 10.53 -11.45 4.47
C GLN A 117 10.15 -11.90 3.04
N THR A 118 8.88 -12.22 2.80
CA THR A 118 8.35 -12.53 1.47
C THR A 118 8.59 -11.36 0.51
N LEU A 119 8.25 -10.13 0.88
CA LEU A 119 8.51 -8.96 0.02
C LEU A 119 10.01 -8.81 -0.30
N CYS A 120 10.87 -8.89 0.72
CA CYS A 120 12.32 -8.77 0.57
C CYS A 120 12.97 -9.92 -0.24
N ARG A 121 12.35 -11.11 -0.26
CA ARG A 121 12.77 -12.24 -1.11
C ARG A 121 12.58 -11.94 -2.59
N HIS A 122 11.59 -11.12 -2.94
CA HIS A 122 11.19 -10.91 -4.32
C HIS A 122 11.80 -9.69 -4.98
N GLY A 123 12.59 -8.85 -4.31
CA GLY A 123 13.27 -7.74 -4.97
C GLY A 123 14.06 -6.88 -4.00
N ASP A 124 14.97 -6.07 -4.52
CA ASP A 124 15.82 -5.18 -3.71
C ASP A 124 15.19 -3.82 -3.45
N VAL A 125 14.09 -3.50 -4.13
CA VAL A 125 13.33 -2.25 -4.00
C VAL A 125 11.88 -2.62 -3.72
N VAL A 126 11.34 -2.12 -2.61
CA VAL A 126 9.98 -2.42 -2.14
C VAL A 126 9.22 -1.12 -1.89
N LEU A 127 8.13 -0.89 -2.62
CA LEU A 127 7.13 0.12 -2.31
C LEU A 127 6.12 -0.45 -1.33
N PHE A 128 6.01 0.13 -0.14
CA PHE A 128 5.19 -0.43 0.93
C PHE A 128 4.33 0.62 1.62
N SER A 129 3.10 0.25 1.96
CA SER A 129 2.30 0.93 2.99
C SER A 129 1.43 -0.06 3.76
N ALA A 130 1.08 0.36 4.97
CA ALA A 130 0.04 -0.26 5.78
C ALA A 130 -0.62 0.82 6.65
N ALA A 131 -1.87 0.59 7.04
CA ALA A 131 -2.62 1.52 7.87
C ALA A 131 -1.94 1.77 9.24
N PRO A 132 -1.63 3.04 9.60
CA PRO A 132 -1.14 3.36 10.93
C PRO A 132 -2.29 3.34 11.97
N PRO A 133 -2.00 3.25 13.28
CA PRO A 133 -3.01 3.17 14.33
C PRO A 133 -4.01 4.33 14.27
N GLY A 134 -5.29 3.98 14.27
CA GLY A 134 -6.41 4.91 14.21
C GLY A 134 -6.81 5.29 12.79
N GLN A 135 -6.17 4.76 11.74
CA GLN A 135 -6.69 4.96 10.39
C GLN A 135 -8.11 4.39 10.26
N GLY A 136 -8.34 3.21 10.83
CA GLY A 136 -9.56 2.42 10.69
C GLY A 136 -9.77 1.93 9.26
N GLY A 137 -10.73 1.03 9.08
CA GLY A 137 -11.08 0.45 7.80
C GLY A 137 -11.72 -0.91 8.00
N GLU A 138 -12.17 -1.54 6.91
CA GLU A 138 -12.82 -2.85 7.00
C GLU A 138 -11.77 -3.92 7.30
N HIS A 139 -11.91 -4.67 8.40
CA HIS A 139 -10.98 -5.75 8.76
C HIS A 139 -9.51 -5.31 8.97
N HIS A 140 -9.29 -4.13 9.58
CA HIS A 140 -7.96 -3.70 10.02
C HIS A 140 -7.63 -4.32 11.38
N ILE A 141 -6.98 -5.49 11.37
CA ILE A 141 -6.66 -6.26 12.57
C ILE A 141 -5.23 -6.00 13.09
N ASN A 142 -4.41 -5.31 12.31
CA ASN A 142 -2.98 -5.10 12.59
C ASN A 142 -2.51 -3.69 12.18
N GLU A 143 -3.22 -2.66 12.62
CA GLU A 143 -2.74 -1.28 12.45
C GLU A 143 -1.49 -1.04 13.31
N GLN A 144 -0.34 -0.84 12.68
CA GLN A 144 0.95 -0.69 13.35
C GLN A 144 1.63 0.63 12.96
N PRO A 145 2.40 1.26 13.86
CA PRO A 145 3.17 2.46 13.54
C PRO A 145 4.11 2.24 12.34
N TYR A 146 4.47 3.29 11.61
CA TYR A 146 5.36 3.15 10.46
C TYR A 146 6.73 2.55 10.86
N GLU A 147 7.22 2.90 12.04
CA GLU A 147 8.45 2.39 12.62
C GLU A 147 8.43 0.87 12.82
N TYR A 148 7.27 0.28 13.16
CA TYR A 148 7.14 -1.16 13.30
C TYR A 148 7.48 -1.88 11.98
N TRP A 149 6.88 -1.41 10.87
CA TRP A 149 7.13 -1.97 9.55
C TRP A 149 8.57 -1.71 9.11
N ARG A 150 9.08 -0.49 9.31
CA ARG A 150 10.49 -0.18 9.03
C ARG A 150 11.44 -1.12 9.75
N ASP A 151 11.21 -1.40 11.03
CA ASP A 151 12.12 -2.24 11.81
C ASP A 151 12.13 -3.69 11.32
N LEU A 152 11.02 -4.19 10.75
CA LEU A 152 10.99 -5.48 10.06
C LEU A 152 11.86 -5.44 8.78
N PHE A 153 11.78 -4.38 7.98
CA PHE A 153 12.63 -4.21 6.79
C PHE A 153 14.12 -4.05 7.15
N VAL A 154 14.45 -3.31 8.20
CA VAL A 154 15.82 -3.13 8.70
C VAL A 154 16.44 -4.47 9.10
N ARG A 155 15.68 -5.36 9.75
CA ARG A 155 16.13 -6.74 10.07
C ARG A 155 16.43 -7.56 8.81
N GLN A 156 15.80 -7.25 7.69
CA GLN A 156 16.08 -7.86 6.37
C GLN A 156 17.22 -7.14 5.61
N GLY A 157 17.85 -6.12 6.20
CA GLY A 157 18.93 -5.34 5.59
C GLY A 157 18.46 -4.33 4.55
N TYR A 158 17.31 -3.71 4.77
CA TYR A 158 16.76 -2.63 3.93
C TYR A 158 16.78 -1.29 4.68
N ALA A 159 17.03 -0.21 3.95
CA ALA A 159 16.89 1.16 4.43
C ALA A 159 15.57 1.78 3.94
N CYS A 160 15.00 2.68 4.73
CA CYS A 160 13.75 3.39 4.42
C CYS A 160 14.00 4.76 3.80
N PHE A 161 13.17 5.14 2.84
CA PHE A 161 13.22 6.41 2.12
C PHE A 161 11.81 7.03 2.02
N ASP A 162 11.70 8.30 2.39
CA ASP A 162 10.45 9.08 2.28
C ASP A 162 10.43 9.91 0.99
N CYS A 163 10.61 9.24 -0.14
CA CYS A 163 10.67 9.89 -1.44
C CYS A 163 9.29 10.07 -2.10
N VAL A 164 8.32 9.22 -1.73
CA VAL A 164 6.99 9.16 -2.36
C VAL A 164 6.03 10.20 -1.79
N ARG A 165 5.84 10.24 -0.46
CA ARG A 165 4.82 11.10 0.18
C ARG A 165 4.99 12.59 -0.12
N PRO A 166 6.21 13.16 -0.21
CA PRO A 166 6.40 14.55 -0.62
C PRO A 166 5.80 14.87 -2.01
N GLN A 167 5.77 13.89 -2.92
CA GLN A 167 5.21 14.04 -4.27
C GLN A 167 3.67 14.03 -4.27
N LEU A 168 3.06 13.38 -3.27
CA LEU A 168 1.61 13.14 -3.20
C LEU A 168 0.89 14.09 -2.25
N ARG A 169 1.57 14.60 -1.21
CA ARG A 169 0.91 15.33 -0.12
C ARG A 169 0.07 16.53 -0.56
N GLY A 170 0.40 17.16 -1.69
CA GLY A 170 -0.32 18.30 -2.24
C GLY A 170 -1.50 17.93 -3.16
N ASP A 171 -1.49 16.72 -3.71
CA ASP A 171 -2.49 16.24 -4.66
C ASP A 171 -3.73 15.74 -3.88
N ARG A 172 -4.86 16.42 -4.04
CA ARG A 172 -6.10 16.12 -3.30
C ARG A 172 -6.90 14.98 -3.91
N ASP A 173 -6.59 14.59 -5.15
CA ASP A 173 -7.27 13.51 -5.84
C ASP A 173 -6.64 12.15 -5.50
N VAL A 174 -5.42 12.16 -4.94
CA VAL A 174 -4.81 10.97 -4.33
C VAL A 174 -5.50 10.69 -2.98
N ALA A 175 -5.84 9.42 -2.74
CA ALA A 175 -6.52 9.04 -1.51
C ALA A 175 -5.62 9.27 -0.27
N PRO A 176 -6.18 9.67 0.89
CA PRO A 176 -5.39 9.99 2.09
C PRO A 176 -4.45 8.88 2.56
N TRP A 177 -4.87 7.60 2.47
CA TRP A 177 -4.05 6.47 2.87
C TRP A 177 -2.81 6.32 1.98
N TYR A 178 -2.95 6.46 0.66
CA TYR A 178 -1.78 6.48 -0.24
C TYR A 178 -0.90 7.73 -0.04
N ARG A 179 -1.49 8.91 0.23
CA ARG A 179 -0.74 10.16 0.41
C ARG A 179 0.20 10.15 1.60
N TYR A 180 -0.15 9.45 2.66
CA TYR A 180 0.50 9.61 3.97
C TYR A 180 1.24 8.36 4.45
N ASN A 181 1.00 7.19 3.85
CA ASN A 181 1.51 5.91 4.34
C ASN A 181 2.57 5.25 3.44
N LEU A 182 2.80 5.74 2.21
CA LEU A 182 3.72 5.12 1.25
C LEU A 182 5.19 5.43 1.53
N PHE A 183 6.01 4.38 1.66
CA PHE A 183 7.46 4.48 1.77
C PHE A 183 8.17 3.56 0.78
N LEU A 184 9.41 3.90 0.45
CA LEU A 184 10.27 3.04 -0.34
C LEU A 184 11.32 2.40 0.58
N TYR A 185 11.47 1.08 0.50
CA TYR A 185 12.50 0.33 1.20
C TYR A 185 13.47 -0.24 0.18
N VAL A 186 14.77 -0.04 0.39
CA VAL A 186 15.80 -0.49 -0.55
C VAL A 186 16.90 -1.26 0.17
N LYS A 187 17.31 -2.40 -0.38
CA LYS A 187 18.40 -3.22 0.13
C LYS A 187 19.68 -2.37 0.27
N LEU A 188 20.36 -2.49 1.41
CA LEU A 188 21.47 -1.59 1.78
C LEU A 188 22.59 -1.52 0.73
N ASP A 189 22.93 -2.63 0.08
CA ASP A 189 23.97 -2.71 -0.96
C ASP A 189 23.54 -2.11 -2.31
N LYS A 190 22.24 -1.83 -2.51
CA LYS A 190 21.71 -1.16 -3.70
C LYS A 190 21.52 0.34 -3.52
N VAL A 191 21.59 0.86 -2.30
CA VAL A 191 21.35 2.28 -2.00
C VAL A 191 22.26 3.22 -2.81
N ALA A 192 23.51 2.85 -3.03
CA ALA A 192 24.46 3.68 -3.78
C ALA A 192 24.10 3.84 -5.27
N ALA A 193 23.29 2.93 -5.83
CA ALA A 193 22.84 2.98 -7.22
C ALA A 193 21.53 3.79 -7.39
N LEU A 194 20.90 4.23 -6.29
CA LEU A 194 19.66 4.99 -6.36
C LEU A 194 19.91 6.42 -6.84
N PRO A 195 18.94 7.03 -7.56
CA PRO A 195 19.00 8.44 -7.91
C PRO A 195 19.12 9.36 -6.68
N PRO A 196 19.79 10.52 -6.80
CA PRO A 196 19.90 11.51 -5.72
C PRO A 196 18.55 11.95 -5.13
N ALA A 197 17.51 12.02 -5.98
CA ALA A 197 16.15 12.35 -5.56
C ALA A 197 15.56 11.37 -4.54
N ILE A 198 16.05 10.13 -4.50
CA ILE A 198 15.66 9.13 -3.50
C ILE A 198 16.67 9.12 -2.35
N THR A 199 17.97 9.06 -2.61
CA THR A 199 18.97 8.93 -1.54
C THR A 199 18.95 10.07 -0.54
N ALA A 200 18.64 11.30 -0.98
CA ALA A 200 18.48 12.46 -0.12
C ALA A 200 17.31 12.38 0.87
N THR A 201 16.40 11.41 0.70
CA THR A 201 15.20 11.23 1.53
C THR A 201 15.31 10.07 2.52
N ARG A 202 16.53 9.54 2.70
CA ARG A 202 16.78 8.43 3.62
C ARG A 202 16.35 8.79 5.03
N ILE A 203 15.57 7.91 5.65
CA ILE A 203 15.27 7.95 7.07
C ILE A 203 16.30 7.07 7.79
N ALA A 204 16.97 7.62 8.80
CA ALA A 204 17.92 6.86 9.61
C ALA A 204 17.22 5.73 10.39
N ASP A 205 17.93 4.63 10.61
CA ASP A 205 17.44 3.53 11.45
C ASP A 205 17.17 4.06 12.87
N GLY A 206 16.00 3.72 13.43
CA GLY A 206 15.54 4.30 14.70
C GLY A 206 15.10 5.77 14.63
N GLY A 207 15.19 6.44 13.48
CA GLY A 207 14.71 7.81 13.28
C GLY A 207 13.18 7.93 13.36
N LEU A 208 12.65 9.13 13.55
CA LEU A 208 11.19 9.32 13.55
C LEU A 208 10.62 9.25 12.14
N MET A 209 9.49 8.58 11.98
CA MET A 209 8.71 8.57 10.73
C MET A 209 7.44 9.40 10.94
N PRO A 210 7.49 10.73 10.75
CA PRO A 210 6.37 11.58 11.10
C PRO A 210 5.14 11.24 10.26
N ASP A 211 3.99 11.25 10.91
CA ASP A 211 2.71 11.37 10.23
C ASP A 211 2.61 12.77 9.62
N ILE A 212 2.63 12.84 8.29
CA ILE A 212 2.57 14.11 7.55
C ILE A 212 1.14 14.56 7.24
N ALA A 213 0.13 13.82 7.72
CA ALA A 213 -1.26 14.16 7.45
C ALA A 213 -1.65 15.50 8.12
N PRO A 214 -2.64 16.23 7.54
CA PRO A 214 -3.19 17.44 8.15
C PRO A 214 -3.71 17.20 9.57
N LEU A 215 -3.70 18.23 10.41
CA LEU A 215 -4.14 18.13 11.81
C LEU A 215 -5.55 17.54 11.95
N ALA A 216 -6.49 17.96 11.08
CA ALA A 216 -7.84 17.41 11.06
C ALA A 216 -7.87 15.89 10.85
N TYR A 217 -7.00 15.36 9.98
CA TYR A 217 -6.90 13.92 9.75
C TYR A 217 -6.27 13.19 10.94
N LYS A 218 -5.27 13.80 11.60
CA LYS A 218 -4.68 13.27 12.84
C LYS A 218 -5.69 13.21 13.99
N VAL A 219 -6.50 14.26 14.14
CA VAL A 219 -7.61 14.30 15.12
C VAL A 219 -8.62 13.19 14.82
N ARG A 220 -9.00 13.00 13.54
CA ARG A 220 -9.85 11.87 13.13
C ARG A 220 -9.24 10.53 13.56
N LYS A 221 -7.95 10.32 13.32
CA LYS A 221 -7.29 9.06 13.70
C LYS A 221 -7.27 8.84 15.21
N ALA A 222 -7.00 9.88 15.99
CA ALA A 222 -7.06 9.81 17.44
C ALA A 222 -8.46 9.44 17.95
N ALA A 223 -9.51 10.01 17.36
CA ALA A 223 -10.89 9.68 17.69
C ALA A 223 -11.23 8.23 17.36
N VAL A 224 -10.85 7.74 16.17
CA VAL A 224 -11.06 6.33 15.76
C VAL A 224 -10.34 5.38 16.70
N ARG A 225 -9.08 5.67 17.07
CA ARG A 225 -8.29 4.84 17.99
C ARG A 225 -8.91 4.74 19.40
N ALA A 226 -9.66 5.75 19.83
CA ALA A 226 -10.32 5.77 21.12
C ALA A 226 -11.63 4.96 21.15
N LEU A 227 -12.17 4.57 19.98
CA LEU A 227 -13.37 3.73 19.91
C LEU A 227 -13.02 2.27 20.24
N PRO A 228 -13.90 1.54 20.94
CA PRO A 228 -13.78 0.08 21.06
C PRO A 228 -13.71 -0.56 19.67
N SER A 229 -12.83 -1.54 19.46
CA SER A 229 -12.59 -2.17 18.15
C SER A 229 -13.87 -2.70 17.49
N ALA A 230 -14.78 -3.29 18.28
CA ALA A 230 -16.09 -3.76 17.80
C ALA A 230 -16.96 -2.63 17.21
N VAL A 231 -16.85 -1.39 17.72
CA VAL A 231 -17.59 -0.22 17.23
C VAL A 231 -16.93 0.34 15.97
N ALA A 232 -15.59 0.40 15.93
CA ALA A 232 -14.84 0.81 14.75
C ALA A 232 -15.11 -0.14 13.57
N ASP A 233 -15.07 -1.46 13.81
CA ASP A 233 -15.37 -2.49 12.80
C ASP A 233 -16.83 -2.43 12.33
N GLN A 234 -17.79 -2.20 13.24
CA GLN A 234 -19.19 -2.03 12.85
C GLN A 234 -19.39 -0.78 12.00
N LEU A 235 -18.77 0.35 12.33
CA LEU A 235 -18.82 1.57 11.51
C LEU A 235 -18.14 1.37 10.16
N ALA A 236 -17.01 0.66 10.13
CA ALA A 236 -16.31 0.32 8.89
C ALA A 236 -17.15 -0.63 8.02
N ARG A 237 -17.76 -1.67 8.59
CA ARG A 237 -18.68 -2.59 7.88
C ARG A 237 -19.97 -1.91 7.45
N LEU A 238 -20.51 -0.98 8.23
CA LEU A 238 -21.67 -0.18 7.82
C LEU A 238 -21.29 0.69 6.62
N LYS A 239 -20.12 1.33 6.65
CA LYS A 239 -19.57 2.02 5.49
C LYS A 239 -19.37 1.06 4.32
N ALA A 240 -18.78 -0.13 4.52
CA ALA A 240 -18.47 -1.13 3.50
C ALA A 240 -19.69 -1.82 2.85
N ARG A 241 -20.74 -2.13 3.63
CA ARG A 241 -21.98 -2.76 3.14
C ARG A 241 -22.79 -1.76 2.35
N TRP A 242 -22.90 -0.55 2.88
CA TRP A 242 -23.44 0.58 2.15
C TRP A 242 -22.57 0.90 0.92
N GLN A 243 -21.27 0.55 0.97
CA GLN A 243 -20.33 0.60 -0.14
C GLN A 243 -20.58 -0.43 -1.28
N ARG A 244 -21.46 -1.42 -1.10
CA ARG A 244 -21.73 -2.47 -2.12
C ARG A 244 -23.18 -2.47 -2.60
N SER A 245 -24.04 -1.67 -1.98
CA SER A 245 -25.49 -1.64 -2.22
C SER A 245 -26.01 -0.31 -2.79
N GLY A 246 -25.11 0.62 -3.16
CA GLY A 246 -25.42 1.83 -3.92
C GLY A 246 -24.77 1.73 -5.28
#